data_AF-A0A5K1E198-F1
#
_entry.id   AF-A0A5K1E198-F1
#
_cell.length_a   1.000
_cell.length_b   1.000
_cell.length_c   1.000
_cell.angle_alpha   90.00
_cell.angle_beta   90.00
_cell.angle_gamma   90.00
#
_symmetry.space_group_name_H-M   'P 1'
#
loop_
_entity.id
_entity.type
_entity.pdbx_description
1 polymer ?
#
loop_
_entity_poly.entity_id
_entity_poly.type
_entity_poly.pdbx_seq_one_letter_code
_entity_poly.pdbx_strand_id
1 'polypeptide(L)' 'VWLLHCHLERHFSWGMTTVFIVMDGETDEARLLPPPTGMPKCSDAGLMTKPFDQPDQHEGD' A
#
# COMPACT_ATOMS: atom_id res chain seq x y z
N VAL A 1 -8.17 -1.72 -1.22
CA VAL A 1 -8.52 -2.09 -2.62
C VAL A 1 -8.14 -3.53 -2.88
N TRP A 2 -8.81 -4.21 -3.81
CA TRP A 2 -8.48 -5.58 -4.23
C TRP A 2 -7.92 -5.56 -5.65
N LEU A 3 -6.75 -6.13 -5.86
CA LEU A 3 -6.08 -6.18 -7.15
C LEU A 3 -6.36 -7.53 -7.81
N LEU A 4 -7.17 -7.52 -8.87
CA LEU A 4 -7.30 -8.67 -9.75
C LEU A 4 -6.30 -8.52 -10.88
N HIS A 5 -5.41 -9.49 -11.04
CA HIS A 5 -4.45 -9.46 -12.13
C HIS A 5 -4.13 -10.87 -12.62
N CYS A 6 -3.50 -10.93 -13.78
CA CYS A 6 -2.92 -12.18 -14.26
C CYS A 6 -1.67 -12.54 -13.46
N HIS A 7 -1.54 -13.80 -13.07
CA HIS A 7 -0.36 -14.30 -12.37
C HIS A 7 0.88 -14.47 -13.26
N LEU A 8 0.75 -14.38 -14.58
CA LEU A 8 1.91 -14.33 -15.46
C LEU A 8 2.55 -12.95 -15.37
N GLU A 9 3.77 -12.86 -14.81
CA GLU A 9 4.47 -11.60 -14.52
C GLU A 9 4.54 -10.64 -15.72
N ARG A 10 4.72 -11.20 -16.92
CA ARG A 10 4.73 -10.43 -18.17
C ARG A 10 3.39 -9.76 -18.43
N HIS A 11 2.28 -10.42 -18.18
CA HIS A 11 0.95 -9.82 -18.34
C HIS A 11 0.63 -8.82 -17.23
N PHE A 12 1.11 -9.05 -16.00
CA PHE A 12 0.95 -8.11 -14.91
C PHE A 12 1.69 -6.79 -15.18
N SER A 13 2.99 -6.88 -15.53
CA SER A 13 3.83 -5.70 -15.82
C SER A 13 3.38 -4.90 -17.03
N TRP A 14 2.68 -5.52 -17.98
CA TRP A 14 2.10 -4.85 -19.14
C TRP A 14 0.71 -4.24 -18.89
N GLY A 15 0.14 -4.42 -17.70
CA GLY A 15 -1.08 -3.74 -17.29
C GLY A 15 -2.36 -4.55 -17.42
N MET A 16 -2.31 -5.88 -17.50
CA MET A 16 -3.52 -6.73 -17.38
C MET A 16 -3.94 -6.85 -15.92
N THR A 17 -4.50 -5.76 -15.40
CA THR A 17 -4.94 -5.60 -14.02
C THR A 17 -6.25 -4.81 -13.95
N THR A 18 -7.09 -5.19 -13.00
CA THR A 18 -8.30 -4.48 -12.60
C THR A 18 -8.26 -4.27 -11.09
N VAL A 19 -8.69 -3.10 -10.63
CA VAL A 19 -8.81 -2.78 -9.20
C VAL A 19 -10.27 -2.72 -8.81
N PHE A 20 -10.63 -3.42 -7.75
CA PHE A 20 -11.92 -3.29 -7.09
C PHE A 20 -11.80 -2.44 -5.83
N ILE A 21 -12.65 -1.44 -5.72
CA ILE A 21 -12.86 -0.70 -4.46
C ILE A 21 -13.90 -1.50 -3.67
N VAL A 22 -13.43 -2.15 -2.61
CA VAL A 22 -14.28 -2.92 -1.69
C VAL A 22 -14.53 -2.05 -0.47
N MET A 23 -15.81 -1.85 -0.14
CA MET A 23 -16.23 -1.10 1.05
C MET A 23 -16.22 -2.01 2.27
N ASP A 24 -16.14 -1.40 3.46
CA ASP A 24 -16.27 -2.08 4.73
C ASP A 24 -17.63 -2.80 4.84
N GLY A 25 -17.63 -4.00 5.43
CA GLY A 25 -18.84 -4.72 5.81
C GLY A 25 -19.42 -4.25 7.15
N GLU A 26 -20.55 -4.85 7.54
CA GLU A 26 -21.28 -4.47 8.77
C GLU A 26 -20.61 -4.94 10.07
N THR A 27 -19.85 -6.04 10.05
CA THR A 27 -19.16 -6.58 11.23
C THR A 27 -17.71 -6.11 11.27
N ASP A 28 -17.14 -6.01 12.47
CA ASP A 28 -15.76 -5.54 12.65
C ASP A 28 -14.72 -6.40 11.91
N GLU A 29 -14.97 -7.71 11.78
CA GLU A 29 -14.11 -8.64 11.03
C GLU A 29 -14.17 -8.44 9.51
N ALA A 30 -15.21 -7.78 9.01
CA ALA A 30 -15.41 -7.47 7.60
C ALA A 30 -14.94 -6.05 7.22
N ARG A 31 -14.20 -5.38 8.12
CA ARG A 31 -13.66 -4.04 7.91
C ARG A 31 -12.16 -4.08 7.71
N LEU A 32 -11.63 -3.09 7.01
CA LEU A 32 -10.18 -2.93 6.90
C LEU A 32 -9.61 -2.46 8.24
N LEU A 33 -8.48 -3.04 8.62
CA LEU A 33 -7.69 -2.55 9.74
C LEU A 33 -7.15 -1.15 9.42
N PRO A 34 -6.97 -0.29 10.44
CA PRO A 34 -6.31 0.99 10.24
C PRO A 34 -4.88 0.78 9.70
N PRO A 35 -4.31 1.76 8.97
CA PRO A 35 -2.92 1.70 8.54
C PRO A 35 -1.97 1.42 9.72
N PRO A 36 -0.95 0.58 9.53
CA PRO A 36 0.06 0.33 10.56
C PRO A 36 0.71 1.63 11.04
N THR A 37 1.04 1.70 12.33
CA THR A 37 1.81 2.79 12.91
C THR A 37 3.17 2.88 12.20
N GLY A 38 3.50 4.05 11.64
CA GLY A 38 4.72 4.27 10.85
C GLY A 38 4.53 4.15 9.33
N MET A 39 3.33 3.78 8.85
CA MET A 39 3.05 3.81 7.41
C MET A 39 3.06 5.28 6.92
N PRO A 40 3.92 5.62 5.95
CA PRO A 40 3.93 6.95 5.39
C PRO A 40 2.65 7.30 4.65
N LYS A 41 2.24 8.58 4.65
CA LYS A 41 1.10 9.03 3.86
C LYS A 41 1.51 9.23 2.40
N CYS A 42 0.60 8.96 1.48
CA CYS A 42 0.84 9.16 0.04
C CYS A 42 1.19 10.62 -0.31
N SER A 43 0.75 11.59 0.49
CA SER A 43 1.06 13.01 0.30
C SER A 43 2.40 13.44 0.89
N ASP A 44 3.14 12.54 1.55
CA ASP A 44 4.40 12.87 2.21
C ASP A 44 5.50 13.03 1.16
N ALA A 45 5.60 14.25 0.62
CA ALA A 45 6.60 14.65 -0.37
C ALA A 45 8.05 14.41 0.09
N GLY A 46 8.26 14.29 1.41
CA GLY A 46 9.56 14.00 2.01
C GLY A 46 10.09 12.59 1.74
N LEU A 47 9.29 11.63 1.25
CA LEU A 47 9.77 10.26 0.96
C LEU A 47 10.36 10.12 -0.44
N MET A 48 9.81 10.85 -1.41
CA MET A 48 10.35 10.86 -2.78
C MET A 48 11.73 11.54 -2.85
N THR A 49 12.06 12.36 -1.84
CA THR A 49 13.33 13.06 -1.74
C THR A 49 14.33 12.40 -0.81
N LYS A 50 13.97 11.31 -0.09
CA LYS A 50 14.93 10.58 0.74
C LYS A 50 15.95 9.87 -0.15
N PRO A 51 17.26 10.14 -0.01
CA PRO A 51 18.29 9.33 -0.62
C PRO A 51 18.15 7.87 -0.15
N PHE A 52 18.33 6.91 -1.06
CA PHE A 52 18.19 5.48 -0.80
C PHE A 52 19.07 4.97 0.36
N ASP A 53 20.17 5.66 0.64
CA ASP A 53 21.12 5.31 1.71
C ASP A 53 20.80 5.94 3.08
N GLN A 54 19.65 6.60 3.26
CA GLN A 54 19.34 7.22 4.56
C GLN A 54 18.72 6.19 5.52
N PRO A 55 19.35 5.93 6.69
CA PRO A 55 18.79 5.01 7.68
C PRO A 55 17.48 5.55 8.24
N ASP A 56 16.49 4.66 8.40
CA ASP A 56 15.20 4.97 8.97
C ASP A 56 15.36 5.41 10.44
N GLN A 57 15.19 6.72 10.69
CA GLN A 57 15.32 7.33 12.02
C GLN A 57 14.11 7.06 12.93
N HIS A 58 13.42 5.93 12.75
CA HIS A 58 12.27 5.54 13.59
C HIS A 58 12.60 4.33 14.46
N GLU A 59 13.77 4.37 15.10
CA GLU A 59 14.11 3.47 16.19
C GLU A 59 14.51 4.36 17.39
N GLY A 60 13.50 4.85 18.11
CA GLY A 60 13.73 5.80 19.21
C GLY A 60 12.47 6.46 19.78
N ASP A 61 11.54 5.65 20.29
CA ASP A 61 10.79 5.82 21.56
C ASP A 61 10.06 4.50 21.89
#